data_AF-A0A7X5FF08-F1
#
_entry.id   AF-A0A7X5FF08-F1
#
_cell.length_a   1.000
_cell.length_b   1.000
_cell.length_c   1.000
_cell.angle_alpha   90.00
_cell.angle_beta   90.00
_cell.angle_gamma   90.00
#
_symmetry.space_group_name_H-M   'P 1'
#
loop_
_entity.id
_entity.type
_entity.pdbx_description
1 polymer ?
#
loop_
_entity_poly.entity_id
_entity_poly.type
_entity_poly.pdbx_seq_one_letter_code
_entity_poly.pdbx_strand_id
1 'polypeptide(L)'
;NKILTARKTQSFFEDNTLYLEKDQSFQVSFFLRRLDELGYEKVYQVTEAGEFSQRGGTVDVFPINRNSALRFEFLGNKIETIERLPVEIK
;
A
#
# COMPACT_ATOMS: atom_id res chain seq x y z
N ASN A 1 -6.52 14.52 -5.82
CA ASN A 1 -5.17 13.94 -5.66
C ASN A 1 -4.47 13.98 -7.03
N LYS A 2 -3.34 14.69 -7.19
CA LYS A 2 -2.68 14.92 -8.50
C LYS A 2 -2.25 13.61 -9.19
N ILE A 3 -1.86 12.60 -8.42
CA ILE A 3 -1.47 11.29 -8.95
C ILE A 3 -2.66 10.64 -9.66
N LEU A 4 -3.85 10.64 -9.05
CA LEU A 4 -5.06 10.06 -9.66
C LEU A 4 -5.48 10.76 -10.96
N THR A 5 -5.23 12.07 -11.08
CA THR A 5 -5.45 12.79 -12.33
C THR A 5 -4.42 12.39 -13.39
N ALA A 6 -3.13 12.32 -13.02
CA ALA A 6 -2.04 11.96 -13.94
C ALA A 6 -2.20 10.55 -14.52
N ARG A 7 -2.72 9.59 -13.73
CA ARG A 7 -3.04 8.22 -14.18
C ARG A 7 -3.95 8.16 -15.40
N LYS A 8 -4.82 9.15 -15.61
CA LYS A 8 -5.76 9.16 -16.74
C LYS A 8 -5.11 9.54 -18.07
N THR A 9 -3.92 10.14 -18.02
CA THR A 9 -3.26 10.72 -19.21
C THR A 9 -1.81 10.28 -19.37
N GLN A 10 -1.22 9.62 -18.37
CA GLN A 10 0.19 9.22 -18.36
C GLN A 10 0.32 7.74 -17.96
N SER A 11 0.78 6.91 -18.89
CA SER A 11 0.95 5.46 -18.70
C SER A 11 1.84 5.12 -17.51
N PHE A 12 2.91 5.90 -17.29
CA PHE A 12 3.78 5.71 -16.13
C PHE A 12 3.00 5.67 -14.81
N PHE A 13 2.11 6.64 -14.57
CA PHE A 13 1.32 6.68 -13.34
C PHE A 13 0.23 5.60 -13.35
N GLU A 14 -0.37 5.31 -14.50
CA GLU A 14 -1.36 4.25 -14.65
C GLU A 14 -0.81 2.91 -14.17
N ASP A 15 0.39 2.54 -14.64
CA ASP A 15 1.05 1.27 -14.35
C ASP A 15 1.64 1.22 -12.93
N ASN A 16 2.17 2.36 -12.44
CA ASN A 16 2.94 2.44 -11.21
C ASN A 16 2.16 3.05 -10.02
N THR A 17 0.83 2.97 -10.03
CA THR A 17 0.00 3.40 -8.90
C THR A 17 -0.97 2.32 -8.45
N LEU A 18 -0.98 2.04 -7.15
CA LEU A 18 -2.06 1.33 -6.48
C LEU A 18 -2.99 2.33 -5.80
N TYR A 19 -4.28 2.23 -6.11
CA TYR A 19 -5.33 2.95 -5.40
C TYR A 19 -6.15 1.94 -4.61
N LEU A 20 -6.19 2.13 -3.30
CA LEU A 20 -6.88 1.24 -2.36
C LEU A 20 -7.77 2.06 -1.43
N GLU A 21 -8.98 1.57 -1.21
CA GLU A 21 -9.96 2.17 -0.30
C GLU A 21 -10.51 1.12 0.66
N LYS A 22 -11.07 1.61 1.78
CA LYS A 22 -11.83 0.75 2.70
C LYS A 22 -13.01 0.12 1.96
N ASP A 23 -13.36 -1.11 2.36
CA ASP A 23 -14.44 -1.94 1.82
C ASP A 23 -14.24 -2.41 0.37
N GLN A 24 -13.07 -2.13 -0.23
CA GLN A 24 -12.71 -2.63 -1.54
C GLN A 24 -12.46 -4.15 -1.50
N SER A 25 -13.08 -4.88 -2.44
CA SER A 25 -12.72 -6.28 -2.71
C SER A 25 -11.35 -6.31 -3.39
N PHE A 26 -10.34 -6.77 -2.65
CA PHE A 26 -8.95 -6.82 -3.09
C PHE A 26 -8.25 -8.01 -2.45
N GLN A 27 -7.62 -8.85 -3.28
CA GLN A 27 -6.91 -10.03 -2.81
C GLN A 27 -5.55 -9.63 -2.22
N VAL A 28 -5.26 -10.11 -1.01
CA VAL A 28 -3.99 -9.84 -0.33
C VAL A 28 -2.79 -10.29 -1.17
N SER A 29 -2.87 -11.44 -1.83
CA SER A 29 -1.80 -11.96 -2.69
C SER A 29 -1.49 -11.03 -3.87
N PHE A 30 -2.52 -10.44 -4.49
CA PHE A 30 -2.35 -9.47 -5.55
C PHE A 30 -1.74 -8.16 -5.01
N PHE A 31 -2.14 -7.73 -3.82
CA PHE A 31 -1.55 -6.55 -3.18
C PHE A 31 -0.04 -6.72 -2.98
N LEU A 32 0.38 -7.82 -2.36
CA LEU A 32 1.79 -8.10 -2.09
C LEU A 32 2.61 -8.19 -3.38
N ARG A 33 2.07 -8.84 -4.41
CA ARG A 33 2.73 -8.90 -5.72
C ARG A 33 2.91 -7.52 -6.33
N ARG A 34 1.89 -6.65 -6.25
CA ARG A 34 2.00 -5.30 -6.79
C ARG A 34 2.99 -4.44 -6.00
N LEU A 35 3.14 -4.64 -4.69
CA LEU A 35 4.17 -3.97 -3.90
C LEU A 35 5.58 -4.40 -4.36
N ASP A 36 5.78 -5.70 -4.56
CA ASP A 36 7.04 -6.27 -5.09
C ASP A 36 7.36 -5.73 -6.50
N GLU A 37 6.37 -5.73 -7.41
CA GLU A 37 6.50 -5.16 -8.77
C GLU A 37 6.83 -3.65 -8.76
N LEU A 38 6.36 -2.90 -7.74
CA LEU A 38 6.68 -1.48 -7.55
C LEU A 38 8.04 -1.24 -6.88
N GLY A 39 8.77 -2.32 -6.53
CA GLY A 39 10.09 -2.25 -5.92
C GLY A 39 10.09 -2.01 -4.41
N TYR A 40 8.98 -2.28 -3.71
CA TYR A 40 8.95 -2.18 -2.25
C TYR A 40 9.73 -3.35 -1.62
N GLU A 41 10.43 -3.07 -0.53
CA GLU A 41 11.19 -4.10 0.20
C GLU A 41 10.31 -4.80 1.24
N LYS A 42 10.34 -6.14 1.24
CA LYS A 42 9.65 -6.94 2.26
C LYS A 42 10.50 -7.04 3.51
N VAL A 43 10.04 -6.46 4.60
CA VAL A 43 10.71 -6.43 5.90
C VAL A 43 9.87 -7.09 7.00
N TYR A 44 10.48 -7.34 8.15
CA TYR A 44 9.77 -7.87 9.33
C TYR A 44 8.86 -6.80 9.97
N GLN A 45 9.37 -5.57 10.07
CA GLN A 45 8.68 -4.41 10.62
C GLN A 45 9.01 -3.20 9.76
N VAL A 46 7.97 -2.48 9.36
CA VAL A 46 8.09 -1.25 8.57
C VAL A 46 8.66 -0.12 9.43
N THR A 47 9.69 0.52 8.91
CA THR A 47 10.43 1.63 9.53
C THR A 47 10.67 2.79 8.56
N GLU A 48 10.83 2.52 7.26
CA GLU A 48 11.17 3.51 6.24
C GLU A 48 10.23 3.47 5.03
N ALA A 49 10.17 4.57 4.28
CA ALA A 49 9.37 4.64 3.05
C ALA A 49 9.89 3.67 1.99
N GLY A 50 8.98 2.98 1.30
CA GLY A 50 9.34 1.91 0.35
C GLY A 50 9.36 0.52 0.97
N GLU A 51 9.07 0.38 2.27
CA GLU A 51 8.97 -0.93 2.92
C GLU A 51 7.53 -1.43 3.04
N PHE A 52 7.38 -2.75 3.09
CA PHE A 52 6.14 -3.40 3.52
C PHE A 52 6.40 -4.64 4.40
N SER A 53 5.42 -4.99 5.23
CA SER A 53 5.42 -6.24 6.00
C SER A 53 4.04 -6.89 5.96
N GLN A 54 3.99 -8.21 6.10
CA GLN A 54 2.74 -8.98 6.16
C GLN A 54 2.72 -9.83 7.42
N ARG A 55 1.63 -9.75 8.19
CA ARG A 55 1.38 -10.60 9.36
C ARG A 55 -0.06 -11.09 9.34
N GLY A 56 -0.25 -12.33 8.92
CA GLY A 56 -1.58 -12.93 8.75
C GLY A 56 -2.43 -12.11 7.77
N GLY A 57 -3.59 -11.63 8.25
CA GLY A 57 -4.51 -10.79 7.48
C GLY A 57 -4.14 -9.31 7.42
N THR A 58 -3.01 -8.88 7.99
CA THR A 58 -2.59 -7.47 7.97
C THR A 58 -1.38 -7.26 7.08
N VAL A 59 -1.37 -6.14 6.37
CA VAL A 59 -0.24 -5.67 5.56
C VAL A 59 0.09 -4.25 6.00
N ASP A 60 1.30 -4.02 6.50
CA ASP A 60 1.81 -2.68 6.74
C ASP A 60 2.59 -2.23 5.52
N VAL A 61 2.38 -1.00 5.06
CA VAL A 61 3.10 -0.40 3.93
C VAL A 61 3.50 1.01 4.32
N PHE A 62 4.72 1.43 4.01
CA PHE A 62 5.10 2.84 4.06
C PHE A 62 5.16 3.43 2.65
N PRO A 63 4.09 4.10 2.18
CA PRO A 63 4.05 4.62 0.83
C PRO A 63 5.06 5.75 0.64
N ILE A 64 5.81 5.73 -0.46
CA ILE A 64 6.78 6.78 -0.82
C ILE A 64 6.18 8.17 -1.01
N ASN A 65 4.85 8.27 -1.14
CA ASN A 65 4.11 9.50 -1.37
C ASN A 65 3.29 9.96 -0.14
N ARG A 66 3.58 9.41 1.05
CA ARG A 66 2.95 9.75 2.32
C ARG A 66 4.01 9.95 3.40
N ASN A 67 3.65 10.67 4.45
CA ASN A 67 4.57 10.92 5.58
C ASN A 67 4.50 9.85 6.67
N SER A 68 3.57 8.89 6.56
CA SER A 68 3.35 7.85 7.57
C SER A 68 3.03 6.51 6.93
N ALA A 69 3.44 5.43 7.60
CA ALA A 69 3.04 4.10 7.23
C ALA A 69 1.54 3.86 7.50
N LEU A 70 0.98 2.90 6.77
CA LEU A 70 -0.42 2.51 6.82
C LEU A 70 -0.51 1.01 7.08
N ARG A 71 -1.48 0.59 7.89
CA ARG A 71 -1.89 -0.81 8.05
C ARG A 71 -3.17 -1.04 7.28
N PHE A 72 -3.17 -2.08 6.45
CA PHE A 72 -4.34 -2.59 5.75
C PHE A 72 -4.74 -3.91 6.41
N GLU A 73 -5.94 -3.99 6.98
CA GLU A 73 -6.47 -5.25 7.52
C GLU A 73 -7.44 -5.86 6.52
N PHE A 74 -7.26 -7.16 6.25
CA PHE A 74 -8.06 -7.91 5.30
C PHE A 74 -8.96 -8.91 6.02
N LEU A 75 -10.22 -8.98 5.58
CA LEU A 75 -11.15 -10.06 5.90
C LEU A 75 -11.45 -10.84 4.61
N GLY A 76 -10.80 -11.99 4.46
CA GLY A 76 -10.81 -12.72 3.19
C GLY A 76 -10.19 -11.89 2.06
N ASN A 77 -11.01 -11.52 1.08
CA ASN A 77 -10.60 -10.72 -0.08
C ASN A 77 -11.14 -9.28 0.00
N LYS A 78 -11.37 -8.72 1.18
CA LYS A 78 -11.86 -7.35 1.37
C LYS A 78 -10.94 -6.59 2.31
N ILE A 79 -10.63 -5.33 1.97
CA ILE A 79 -9.96 -4.39 2.87
C ILE A 79 -10.98 -3.92 3.91
N GLU A 80 -10.87 -4.40 5.14
CA GLU A 80 -11.79 -4.08 6.22
C GLU A 80 -11.46 -2.71 6.83
N THR A 81 -10.18 -2.45 7.07
CA THR A 81 -9.69 -1.22 7.70
C THR A 81 -8.40 -0.75 7.04
N ILE A 82 -8.18 0.58 7.06
CA ILE A 82 -6.93 1.23 6.69
C ILE A 82 -6.61 2.21 7.82
N GLU A 83 -5.52 1.96 8.53
CA GLU A 83 -5.14 2.72 9.72
C GLU A 83 -3.76 3.36 9.55
N ARG A 84 -3.56 4.55 10.13
CA ARG A 84 -2.25 5.18 10.19
C ARG A 84 -1.43 4.56 11.30
N LEU A 85 -0.19 4.20 11.01
CA LEU A 85 0.76 3.74 12.01
C LEU A 85 1.53 4.91 12.63
N PRO A 86 2.07 4.76 13.85
CA PRO A 86 2.96 5.75 14.46
C PRO A 86 4.31 5.93 13.74
N VAL A 87 4.64 5.06 12.79
CA VAL A 87 5.87 5.14 11.98
C VAL A 87 5.69 6.24 10.93
N GLU A 88 6.51 7.29 11.05
CA GLU A 88 6.42 8.48 10.19
C GLU A 88 7.79 9.13 9.97
N ILE A 89 7.91 9.84 8.85
CA ILE A 89 9.07 10.70 8.55
C ILE A 89 8.83 12.04 9.23
N LYS A 90 9.88 12.56 9.89
CA LYS A 90 9.88 13.87 10.56
C LYS A 90 9.84 15.03 9.57
#